data_AF-A0A674HW97-F1
#
_entry.id   AF-A0A674HW97-F1
#
_cell.length_a   1.000
_cell.length_b   1.000
_cell.length_c   1.000
_cell.angle_alpha   90.00
_cell.angle_beta   90.00
_cell.angle_gamma   90.00
#
_symmetry.space_group_name_H-M   'P 1'
#
loop_
_entity.id
_entity.type
_entity.pdbx_description
1 polymer ?
#
loop_
_entity_poly.entity_id
_entity_poly.type
_entity_poly.pdbx_seq_one_letter_code
_entity_poly.pdbx_strand_id
1 'polypeptide(L)' 'MFVKSVPWFQHHGIYSVSFLELCKNNDRKQVSAKFYGFLVLKKQLAIELTQCAPYADIIATVGPKFHTI' A
#
# COMPACT_ATOMS: atom_id res chain seq x y z
N MET A 1 10.08 -8.79 -11.05
CA MET A 1 10.56 -7.46 -11.49
C MET A 1 9.39 -6.46 -11.36
N PHE A 2 9.11 -5.95 -10.16
CA PHE A 2 8.21 -4.81 -9.84
C PHE A 2 8.14 -4.56 -8.31
N VAL A 3 8.57 -5.51 -7.48
CA VAL A 3 8.45 -5.41 -6.01
C VAL A 3 9.61 -4.67 -5.33
N LYS A 4 10.78 -4.58 -5.97
CA LYS A 4 11.94 -3.85 -5.41
C LYS A 4 11.85 -2.32 -5.48
N SER A 5 10.71 -1.75 -5.87
CA SER A 5 10.54 -0.30 -6.06
C SER A 5 9.31 0.23 -5.33
N VAL A 6 9.05 -0.24 -4.11
CA VAL A 6 8.13 0.42 -3.18
C VAL A 6 8.94 0.86 -1.96
N PRO A 7 9.61 2.03 -2.01
CA PRO A 7 10.50 2.50 -0.94
C PRO A 7 9.78 2.74 0.40
N TRP A 8 8.44 2.79 0.39
CA TRP A 8 7.61 3.12 1.56
C TRP A 8 7.60 2.05 2.65
N PHE A 9 7.92 0.79 2.33
CA PHE A 9 7.94 -0.29 3.33
C PHE A 9 9.34 -0.59 3.89
N GLN A 10 10.40 0.00 3.34
CA GLN A 10 11.74 -0.60 3.46
C GLN A 10 12.59 -0.06 4.62
N HIS A 11 12.11 0.88 5.44
CA HIS A 11 12.98 1.54 6.43
C HIS A 11 12.49 1.66 7.87
N HIS A 12 11.26 1.28 8.19
CA HIS A 12 10.80 1.27 9.57
C HIS A 12 9.90 0.04 9.76
N GLY A 13 9.92 -0.58 10.94
CA GLY A 13 9.02 -1.68 11.33
C GLY A 13 7.55 -1.24 11.41
N ILE A 14 7.06 -0.60 10.35
CA ILE A 14 5.72 -0.11 10.18
C ILE A 14 4.92 -1.26 9.59
N TYR A 15 4.14 -1.90 10.45
CA TYR A 15 3.26 -3.01 10.08
C TYR A 15 2.00 -2.54 9.33
N SER A 16 1.75 -1.22 9.30
CA SER A 16 0.52 -0.59 8.76
C SER A 16 0.79 0.79 8.19
N VAL A 17 0.32 1.09 6.98
CA VAL A 17 0.46 2.39 6.32
C VAL A 17 -0.91 2.98 5.99
N SER A 18 -1.14 4.25 6.34
CA SER A 18 -2.33 5.01 5.93
C SER A 18 -2.21 5.45 4.46
N PHE A 19 -3.22 5.15 3.66
CA PHE A 19 -3.28 5.58 2.26
C PHE A 19 -3.47 7.09 2.14
N LEU A 20 -4.25 7.71 3.01
CA LEU A 20 -4.41 9.17 3.04
C LEU A 20 -3.08 9.88 3.31
N GLU A 21 -2.30 9.42 4.28
CA GLU A 21 -0.97 9.98 4.55
C GLU A 21 -0.01 9.78 3.38
N LEU A 22 -0.02 8.60 2.77
CA LEU A 22 0.81 8.28 1.60
C LEU A 22 0.46 9.14 0.36
N CYS A 23 -0.78 9.60 0.28
CA CYS A 23 -1.30 10.43 -0.81
C CYS A 23 -1.19 11.93 -0.52
N LYS A 24 -0.84 12.33 0.70
CA LYS A 24 -0.60 13.74 1.05
C LYS A 24 0.46 14.34 0.12
N ASN A 25 0.14 15.47 -0.49
CA ASN A 25 1.02 16.20 -1.42
C ASN A 25 1.35 15.48 -2.76
N ASN A 26 0.50 14.54 -3.21
CA ASN A 26 0.63 13.89 -4.52
C ASN A 26 -0.46 14.36 -5.49
N ASP A 27 -0.12 14.40 -6.79
CA ASP A 27 -1.10 14.66 -7.84
C ASP A 27 -2.03 13.47 -8.06
N ARG A 28 -3.23 13.73 -8.61
CA ARG A 28 -4.26 12.71 -8.89
C ARG A 28 -3.71 11.50 -9.66
N LYS A 29 -2.79 11.73 -10.60
CA LYS A 29 -2.13 10.66 -11.39
C LYS A 29 -1.26 9.74 -10.52
N GLN A 30 -0.51 10.32 -9.59
CA GLN A 30 0.35 9.57 -8.68
C GLN A 30 -0.50 8.79 -7.67
N VAL A 31 -1.57 9.41 -7.15
CA VAL A 31 -2.53 8.75 -6.25
C VAL A 31 -3.19 7.55 -6.92
N SER A 32 -3.66 7.69 -8.18
CA SER A 32 -4.25 6.57 -8.92
C SER A 32 -3.25 5.44 -9.18
N ALA A 33 -1.99 5.76 -9.47
CA ALA A 33 -0.95 4.77 -9.69
C ALA A 33 -0.62 4.01 -8.40
N LYS A 34 -0.50 4.72 -7.26
CA LYS A 34 -0.29 4.13 -5.93
C LYS A 34 -1.46 3.21 -5.54
N PHE A 35 -2.70 3.66 -5.75
CA PHE A 35 -3.89 2.86 -5.47
C PHE A 35 -3.92 1.57 -6.29
N TYR A 36 -3.63 1.66 -7.59
CA TYR A 36 -3.53 0.47 -8.43
C TYR A 36 -2.40 -0.47 -7.97
N GLY A 37 -1.26 0.07 -7.56
CA GLY A 37 -0.18 -0.70 -6.94
C GLY A 37 -0.64 -1.49 -5.72
N PHE A 38 -1.45 -0.88 -4.85
CA PHE A 38 -2.04 -1.55 -3.68
C PHE A 38 -2.95 -2.71 -4.09
N LEU A 39 -3.76 -2.55 -5.15
CA LEU A 39 -4.62 -3.64 -5.66
C LEU A 39 -3.80 -4.82 -6.19
N VAL A 40 -2.70 -4.55 -6.89
CA VAL A 40 -1.79 -5.59 -7.38
C VAL A 40 -1.10 -6.32 -6.22
N LEU A 41 -0.60 -5.58 -5.23
CA LEU A 41 0.05 -6.14 -4.05
C LEU A 41 -0.93 -6.98 -3.21
N LYS A 42 -2.19 -6.53 -3.07
CA LYS A 42 -3.26 -7.31 -2.44
C LYS A 42 -3.54 -8.60 -3.20
N LYS A 43 -3.62 -8.54 -4.54
CA LYS A 43 -3.78 -9.74 -5.39
C LYS A 43 -2.62 -10.73 -5.21
N GLN A 44 -1.41 -10.22 -4.97
CA GLN A 44 -0.22 -11.04 -4.71
C GLN A 44 -0.12 -11.55 -3.26
N LEU A 45 -1.08 -11.22 -2.39
CA LEU A 45 -1.07 -11.49 -0.94
C LEU A 45 0.17 -10.89 -0.24
N ALA A 46 0.74 -9.85 -0.83
CA ALA A 46 1.87 -9.10 -0.27
C ALA A 46 1.40 -8.20 0.86
N ILE A 47 0.21 -7.61 0.70
CA ILE A 47 -0.38 -6.67 1.66
C ILE A 47 -1.86 -7.01 1.87
N GLU A 48 -2.38 -6.67 3.04
CA GLU A 48 -3.82 -6.63 3.29
C GLU A 48 -4.30 -5.18 3.30
N LEU A 49 -5.51 -4.95 2.82
CA LEU A 49 -6.14 -3.62 2.78
C LEU A 49 -7.42 -3.66 3.60
N THR A 50 -7.51 -2.76 4.58
CA THR A 50 -8.67 -2.62 5.48
C THR A 50 -9.24 -1.21 5.34
N GLN A 51 -10.56 -1.10 5.25
CA GLN A 51 -11.29 0.16 5.22
C GLN A 51 -12.44 0.08 6.23
N CYS A 52 -12.49 1.02 7.18
CA CYS A 52 -13.45 0.96 8.28
C CYS A 52 -14.88 1.37 7.86
N ALA A 53 -15.01 2.30 6.92
CA ALA A 53 -16.28 2.79 6.40
C ALA A 53 -16.14 3.24 4.93
N PRO A 54 -17.22 3.40 4.16
CA PRO A 54 -17.16 3.90 2.79
C PRO A 54 -16.41 5.24 2.72
N TYR A 55 -15.46 5.35 1.79
CA TYR A 55 -14.59 6.53 1.61
C TYR A 55 -13.72 6.90 2.83
N ALA A 56 -13.69 6.06 3.87
CA ALA A 56 -12.73 6.21 4.96
C ALA A 56 -11.32 5.85 4.49
N ASP A 57 -10.34 6.15 5.34
CA ASP A 57 -8.95 5.81 5.08
C ASP A 57 -8.76 4.32 4.82
N ILE A 58 -7.80 4.01 3.94
CA ILE A 58 -7.42 2.66 3.59
C ILE A 58 -6.11 2.37 4.29
N ILE A 59 -6.14 1.41 5.21
CA ILE A 59 -4.94 0.98 5.93
C ILE A 59 -4.37 -0.25 5.24
N ALA A 60 -3.11 -0.16 4.84
CA ALA A 60 -2.37 -1.25 4.23
C ALA A 60 -1.48 -1.93 5.27
N THR A 61 -1.70 -3.21 5.57
CA THR A 61 -0.89 -4.02 6.48
C THR A 61 -0.05 -5.04 5.73
N VAL A 62 1.02 -5.52 6.36
CA VAL A 62 1.86 -6.59 5.79
C VAL A 62 1.07 -7.90 5.65
N GLY A 63 1.11 -8.50 4.47
CA GLY A 63 0.49 -9.78 4.17
C GLY A 63 1.47 -10.95 4.29
N PRO A 64 0.97 -12.20 4.25
CA PRO A 64 1.78 -13.40 4.46
C PRO A 64 2.88 -13.61 3.41
N LYS A 65 2.73 -13.05 2.21
CA LYS A 65 3.74 -13.16 1.14
C LYS A 65 4.67 -11.95 1.03
N PHE A 66 4.62 -11.00 1.96
CA PHE A 66 5.39 -9.74 1.85
C PHE A 66 6.90 -9.95 1.63
N HIS A 67 7.50 -10.96 2.28
CA HIS A 67 8.94 -11.26 2.21
C HIS A 67 9.30 -12.28 1.11
N THR A 68 8.32 -12.83 0.39
CA THR A 68 8.51 -13.93 -0.57
C THR A 68 8.45 -13.46 -2.03
N ILE A 69 8.28 -12.16 -2.27
CA ILE A 69 8.07 -11.58 -3.62
C ILE A 69 9.27 -10.75 -4.08
#